data_AF-A0A0B0VDH5-F1
#
_entry.id   AF-A0A0B0VDH5-F1
#
_cell.length_a   1.000
_cell.length_b   1.000
_cell.length_c   1.000
_cell.angle_alpha   90.00
_cell.angle_beta   90.00
_cell.angle_gamma   90.00
#
_symmetry.space_group_name_H-M   'P 1'
#
loop_
_entity.id
_entity.type
_entity.pdbx_description
1 polymer ?
#
loop_
_entity_poly.entity_id
_entity_poly.type
_entity_poly.pdbx_seq_one_letter_code
_entity_poly.pdbx_strand_id
1 'polypeptide(L)'
;MDLATVRMMGKTAEINGVVYDVIPEYESADMGALSGSQLSLVVFSAQYRPARDDVVVFDGRSLVVTRYDTYNGNPRIFVEQE
;
A
#
# COMPACT_ATOMS: atom_id res chain seq x y z
N MET A 1 20.32 -9.68 1.86
CA MET A 1 19.86 -8.38 1.32
C MET A 1 19.76 -8.57 -0.17
N ASP A 2 18.57 -8.98 -0.60
CA ASP A 2 18.38 -9.64 -1.88
C ASP A 2 17.84 -8.62 -2.89
N LEU A 3 18.77 -7.97 -3.57
CA LEU A 3 18.56 -6.95 -4.62
C LEU A 3 17.77 -7.45 -5.85
N ALA A 4 17.47 -8.76 -5.91
CA ALA A 4 16.80 -9.39 -7.04
C ALA A 4 15.27 -9.44 -6.91
N THR A 5 14.71 -9.37 -5.70
CA THR A 5 13.23 -9.48 -5.51
C THR A 5 12.49 -8.16 -5.68
N VAL A 6 13.19 -7.03 -5.60
CA VAL A 6 12.59 -5.69 -5.74
C VAL A 6 12.29 -5.35 -7.21
N ARG A 7 12.94 -6.01 -8.17
CA ARG A 7 12.94 -5.61 -9.59
C ARG A 7 11.79 -6.16 -10.44
N MET A 8 10.96 -7.08 -9.94
CA MET A 8 9.90 -7.70 -10.75
C MET A 8 8.46 -7.44 -10.26
N MET A 9 8.24 -6.84 -9.09
CA MET A 9 6.88 -6.70 -8.53
C MET A 9 6.57 -5.37 -7.82
N GLY A 10 7.56 -4.52 -7.55
CA GLY A 10 7.33 -3.21 -6.94
C GLY A 10 6.71 -2.22 -7.95
N LYS A 11 5.59 -1.60 -7.59
CA LYS A 11 5.05 -0.40 -8.25
C LYS A 11 5.45 0.83 -7.43
N THR A 12 5.34 2.02 -8.00
CA THR A 12 5.51 3.27 -7.25
C THR A 12 4.15 3.84 -6.86
N ALA A 13 4.02 4.32 -5.64
CA ALA A 13 2.89 5.12 -5.19
C ALA A 13 3.37 6.50 -4.75
N GLU A 14 2.58 7.53 -5.02
CA GLU A 14 2.82 8.87 -4.47
C GLU A 14 1.97 9.03 -3.21
N ILE A 15 2.62 9.21 -2.06
CA ILE A 15 1.97 9.37 -0.76
C ILE A 15 2.27 10.79 -0.27
N ASN A 16 1.24 11.62 -0.08
CA ASN A 16 1.38 13.03 0.29
C ASN A 16 2.37 13.82 -0.61
N GLY A 17 2.41 13.52 -1.91
CA GLY A 17 3.33 14.16 -2.85
C GLY A 17 4.77 13.60 -2.83
N VAL A 18 5.05 12.54 -2.06
CA VAL A 18 6.35 11.85 -2.04
C VAL A 18 6.22 10.47 -2.68
N VAL A 19 7.08 10.16 -3.63
CA VAL A 19 7.06 8.87 -4.33
C VAL A 19 7.80 7.82 -3.51
N TYR A 20 7.15 6.68 -3.29
CA TYR A 20 7.72 5.52 -2.61
C TYR A 20 7.58 4.25 -3.44
N ASP A 21 8.58 3.37 -3.31
CA ASP A 21 8.49 1.99 -3.79
C ASP A 21 7.52 1.19 -2.92
N VAL A 22 6.51 0.60 -3.54
CA VAL A 22 5.47 -0.17 -2.86
C VAL A 22 5.24 -1.52 -3.53
N ILE A 23 4.80 -2.51 -2.75
CA ILE A 23 4.25 -3.76 -3.28
C ILE A 23 2.75 -3.76 -3.05
N PRO A 24 1.92 -3.79 -4.12
CA PRO A 24 0.48 -3.91 -3.95
C PRO A 24 0.09 -5.34 -3.58
N GLU A 25 -0.74 -5.46 -2.55
CA GLU A 25 -1.37 -6.69 -2.11
C GLU A 25 -2.89 -6.52 -2.21
N TYR A 26 -3.54 -7.43 -2.94
CA TYR A 26 -4.99 -7.49 -3.06
C TYR A 26 -5.49 -8.66 -2.22
N GLU A 27 -6.15 -8.36 -1.10
CA GLU A 27 -6.79 -9.39 -0.30
C GLU A 27 -8.22 -9.58 -0.81
N SER A 28 -8.49 -10.77 -1.38
CA SER A 28 -9.84 -11.21 -1.73
C SER A 28 -10.44 -11.88 -0.50
N ALA A 29 -11.35 -11.19 0.18
CA ALA A 29 -12.13 -11.80 1.25
C ALA A 29 -13.19 -12.75 0.67
N ASP A 30 -12.90 -14.05 0.63
CA ASP A 30 -13.83 -15.11 0.21
C ASP A 30 -14.75 -15.51 1.38
N MET A 31 -15.52 -14.56 1.93
CA MET A 31 -16.59 -14.87 2.89
C MET A 31 -17.74 -13.86 2.78
N GLY A 32 -18.85 -14.30 2.18
CA GLY A 32 -20.22 -13.85 2.46
C GLY A 32 -20.54 -12.35 2.34
N ALA A 33 -21.30 -12.00 1.29
CA ALA A 33 -22.08 -10.77 1.10
C ALA A 33 -21.35 -9.41 1.03
N LEU A 34 -20.08 -9.29 1.43
CA LEU A 34 -19.26 -8.08 1.26
C LEU A 34 -17.95 -8.43 0.55
N SER A 35 -18.05 -8.70 -0.76
CA SER A 35 -16.88 -8.85 -1.62
C SER A 35 -16.27 -7.48 -1.88
N GLY A 36 -15.53 -6.97 -0.91
CA GLY A 36 -14.66 -5.80 -1.06
C GLY A 36 -13.24 -6.29 -1.32
N SER A 37 -12.70 -6.06 -2.52
CA SER A 37 -11.27 -6.25 -2.73
C SER A 37 -10.54 -5.16 -1.95
N GLN A 38 -9.90 -5.53 -0.84
CA GLN A 38 -9.15 -4.57 -0.03
C GLN A 38 -7.73 -4.46 -0.61
N LEU A 39 -7.39 -3.25 -1.06
CA LEU A 39 -6.04 -2.94 -1.54
C LEU A 39 -5.18 -2.51 -0.36
N SER A 40 -4.03 -3.16 -0.23
CA SER A 40 -2.97 -2.72 0.68
C SER A 40 -1.67 -2.53 -0.08
N LEU A 41 -0.85 -1.59 0.39
CA LEU A 41 0.43 -1.24 -0.20
C LEU A 41 1.50 -1.41 0.89
N VAL A 42 2.46 -2.30 0.67
CA VAL A 42 3.63 -2.44 1.53
C VAL A 42 4.67 -1.43 1.07
N VAL A 43 4.99 -0.44 1.90
CA VAL A 43 5.90 0.65 1.55
C VAL A 43 7.32 0.29 1.96
N PHE A 44 8.23 0.20 0.99
CA PHE A 44 9.63 -0.12 1.20
C PHE A 44 10.44 1.14 1.49
N SER A 45 10.14 1.79 2.61
CA SER A 45 10.86 2.97 3.05
C SER A 45 11.01 3.00 4.56
N ALA A 46 12.26 3.14 5.02
CA ALA A 46 12.57 3.31 6.44
C ALA A 46 12.20 4.71 6.97
N GLN A 47 11.98 5.68 6.07
CA GLN A 47 11.66 7.06 6.43
C GLN A 47 10.15 7.34 6.43
N TYR A 48 9.38 6.50 5.73
CA TYR A 48 7.93 6.66 5.67
C TYR A 48 7.29 6.26 7.01
N ARG A 49 6.47 7.16 7.54
CA ARG A 49 5.65 6.90 8.74
C ARG A 49 4.18 7.00 8.33
N PRO A 50 3.45 5.88 8.27
CA PRO A 50 2.06 5.92 7.84
C PRO A 50 1.18 6.63 8.87
N ALA A 51 0.25 7.44 8.38
CA ALA A 51 -0.82 8.05 9.14
C ALA A 51 -2.18 7.71 8.50
N ARG A 52 -3.25 7.85 9.28
CA ARG A 52 -4.61 7.81 8.72
C ARG A 52 -4.82 9.11 7.93
N ASP A 53 -5.67 9.03 6.92
CA ASP A 53 -6.00 10.16 6.02
C ASP A 53 -4.83 10.61 5.11
N ASP A 54 -3.74 9.84 5.04
CA ASP A 54 -2.70 10.06 4.05
C ASP A 54 -3.29 9.86 2.63
N VAL A 55 -3.05 10.83 1.75
CA VAL A 55 -3.48 10.77 0.36
C VAL A 55 -2.47 9.96 -0.45
N VAL A 56 -2.95 8.94 -1.13
CA VAL A 56 -2.14 8.00 -1.91
C VAL A 56 -2.62 7.99 -3.35
N VAL A 57 -1.74 8.36 -4.28
CA VAL A 57 -1.97 8.22 -5.72
C VAL A 57 -1.27 6.96 -6.20
N PHE A 58 -2.06 5.97 -6.61
CA PHE A 58 -1.58 4.68 -7.10
C PHE A 58 -2.31 4.27 -8.37
N ASP A 59 -1.56 3.89 -9.41
CA ASP A 59 -2.13 3.48 -10.70
C ASP A 59 -3.08 4.53 -11.33
N GLY A 60 -2.83 5.81 -11.06
CA GLY A 60 -3.67 6.93 -11.49
C GLY A 60 -4.96 7.12 -10.69
N ARG A 61 -5.15 6.38 -9.58
CA ARG A 61 -6.28 6.53 -8.65
C ARG A 61 -5.83 7.23 -7.38
N SER A 62 -6.62 8.21 -6.94
CA SER A 62 -6.49 8.82 -5.62
C SER A 62 -7.22 7.96 -4.58
N LEU A 63 -6.49 7.53 -3.57
CA LEU A 63 -6.93 6.69 -2.47
C LEU A 63 -6.55 7.35 -1.15
N VAL A 64 -7.18 6.91 -0.07
CA VAL A 64 -6.91 7.41 1.29
C VAL A 64 -6.51 6.27 2.20
N VAL A 65 -5.55 6.51 3.09
CA VAL A 65 -5.15 5.51 4.09
C VAL A 65 -6.21 5.42 5.19
N THR A 66 -6.92 4.30 5.25
CA THR A 66 -7.95 4.08 6.28
C THR A 66 -7.39 3.33 7.50
N ARG A 67 -6.37 2.49 7.28
CA ARG A 67 -5.66 1.73 8.31
C ARG A 67 -4.22 1.48 7.89
N TYR A 68 -3.34 1.21 8.85
CA TYR A 68 -1.97 0.75 8.59
C TYR A 68 -1.52 -0.24 9.66
N ASP A 69 -0.57 -1.10 9.30
CA ASP A 69 0.14 -2.02 10.19
C ASP A 69 1.61 -2.18 9.78
N THR A 70 2.31 -3.14 10.39
CA THR A 70 3.70 -3.46 10.06
C THR A 70 3.78 -4.88 9.52
N TYR A 71 4.28 -5.03 8.30
CA TYR A 71 4.45 -6.30 7.62
C TYR A 71 5.94 -6.59 7.40
N ASN A 72 6.46 -7.64 8.03
CA ASN A 72 7.89 -8.00 8.00
C ASN A 72 8.85 -6.82 8.33
N GLY A 73 8.43 -5.93 9.22
CA GLY A 73 9.20 -4.73 9.60
C GLY A 73 9.04 -3.53 8.67
N ASN A 74 8.32 -3.67 7.55
CA ASN A 74 7.97 -2.57 6.66
C ASN A 74 6.57 -2.03 6.96
N PRO A 75 6.33 -0.72 6.84
CA PRO A 75 4.99 -0.15 6.96
C PRO A 75 4.07 -0.65 5.84
N ARG A 76 2.92 -1.21 6.21
CA ARG A 76 1.87 -1.62 5.28
C ARG A 76 0.64 -0.74 5.51
N ILE A 77 0.15 -0.11 4.45
CA ILE A 77 -1.02 0.77 4.48
C ILE A 77 -2.19 0.13 3.74
N PHE A 78 -3.38 0.25 4.29
CA PHE A 78 -4.64 -0.13 3.64
C PHE A 78 -5.26 1.13 3.08
N VAL A 79 -5.61 1.04 1.81
CA VAL A 79 -6.08 2.19 1.03
C VAL A 79 -7.43 1.90 0.45
N GLU A 80 -8.32 2.87 0.54
CA GLU A 80 -9.66 2.81 -0.01
C GLU A 80 -9.90 4.02 -0.92
N GLN A 81 -10.79 3.87 -1.90
CA GLN A 81 -11.20 5.00 -2.71
C GLN A 81 -12.06 5.92 -1.84
N GLU A 82 -11.78 7.23 -1.86
CA GLU A 82 -12.66 8.24 -1.27
C GLU A 82 -14.06 8.22 -1.94
#